data_AF-A0A6M0Q8C1-F1
#
_entry.id   AF-A0A6M0Q8C1-F1
#
_cell.length_a   1.000
_cell.length_b   1.000
_cell.length_c   1.000
_cell.angle_alpha   90.00
_cell.angle_beta   90.00
_cell.angle_gamma   90.00
#
_symmetry.space_group_name_H-M   'P 1'
#
loop_
_entity.id
_entity.type
_entity.pdbx_description
1 polymer ?
#
loop_
_entity_poly.entity_id
_entity_poly.type
_entity_poly.pdbx_seq_one_letter_code
_entity_poly.pdbx_strand_id
1 'polypeptide(L)' 'MDIYKFKYYINVFGISLAIAATFFFALSILTNNFSPVGLILFSLNWLLTLTTNDLFKEYMNQWFEK' A
#
# COMPACT_ATOMS: atom_id res chain seq x y z
N MET A 1 23.70 -4.79 -7.63
CA MET A 1 22.31 -4.83 -8.13
C MET A 1 22.04 -3.50 -8.82
N ASP A 2 21.41 -3.50 -10.00
CA ASP A 2 21.06 -2.28 -10.71
C ASP A 2 20.10 -1.42 -9.85
N ILE A 3 20.38 -0.12 -9.70
CA ILE A 3 19.60 0.83 -8.90
C ILE A 3 18.14 0.87 -9.38
N TYR A 4 17.91 0.75 -10.68
CA TYR A 4 16.55 0.73 -11.24
C TYR A 4 15.76 -0.50 -10.80
N LYS A 5 16.40 -1.68 -10.81
CA LYS A 5 15.79 -2.93 -10.33
C LYS A 5 15.50 -2.87 -8.83
N PHE A 6 16.41 -2.29 -8.05
CA PHE A 6 16.19 -2.12 -6.61
C PHE A 6 14.99 -1.22 -6.30
N LYS A 7 14.87 -0.07 -6.97
CA LYS A 7 13.71 0.82 -6.84
C LYS A 7 12.40 0.12 -7.23
N TYR A 8 12.42 -0.66 -8.31
CA TYR A 8 11.26 -1.46 -8.72
C TYR A 8 10.81 -2.44 -7.63
N TYR A 9 11.74 -3.18 -7.02
CA TYR A 9 11.41 -4.11 -5.93
C TYR A 9 10.86 -3.40 -4.68
N ILE A 10 11.39 -2.22 -4.33
CA ILE A 10 10.83 -1.40 -3.24
C ILE A 10 9.38 -1.02 -3.55
N ASN A 11 9.09 -0.62 -4.79
CA ASN A 11 7.73 -0.27 -5.20
C ASN A 11 6.79 -1.48 -5.10
N VAL A 12 7.19 -2.65 -5.62
CA VAL A 12 6.38 -3.87 -5.49
C VAL A 12 6.14 -4.25 -4.02
N PHE A 13 7.19 -4.15 -3.19
CA PHE A 13 7.09 -4.41 -1.76
C PHE A 13 6.14 -3.45 -1.04
N GLY A 14 6.21 -2.15 -1.35
CA GLY A 14 5.30 -1.14 -0.80
C GLY A 14 3.82 -1.43 -1.14
N ILE A 15 3.52 -1.79 -2.39
CA ILE A 15 2.15 -2.17 -2.80
C ILE A 15 1.70 -3.42 -2.04
N SER A 16 2.58 -4.42 -1.93
CA SER A 16 2.28 -5.68 -1.23
C SER A 16 1.98 -5.43 0.25
N LEU A 17 2.73 -4.55 0.90
CA LEU A 17 2.48 -4.13 2.28
C LEU A 17 1.16 -3.37 2.44
N ALA A 18 0.82 -2.47 1.52
CA ALA A 18 -0.46 -1.76 1.54
C ALA A 18 -1.64 -2.73 1.44
N ILE A 19 -1.57 -3.71 0.52
CA ILE A 19 -2.59 -4.74 0.36
C ILE A 19 -2.70 -5.60 1.63
N ALA A 20 -1.57 -6.08 2.17
CA ALA A 20 -1.55 -6.86 3.41
C ALA A 20 -2.17 -6.08 4.58
N ALA A 21 -1.85 -4.79 4.71
CA ALA A 21 -2.42 -3.93 5.74
C ALA A 21 -3.95 -3.82 5.64
N THR A 22 -4.50 -3.80 4.42
CA THR A 22 -5.97 -3.83 4.21
C THR A 22 -6.61 -5.09 4.76
N PHE A 23 -6.00 -6.27 4.54
CA PHE A 23 -6.52 -7.52 5.09
C PHE A 23 -6.42 -7.57 6.62
N PHE A 24 -5.29 -7.13 7.19
CA PHE A 24 -5.16 -7.05 8.65
C PHE A 24 -6.16 -6.08 9.28
N PHE A 25 -6.40 -4.94 8.65
CA PHE A 25 -7.38 -3.97 9.11
C PHE A 25 -8.81 -4.53 9.02
N ALA A 26 -9.17 -5.19 7.91
CA ALA A 26 -10.45 -5.86 7.78
C ALA A 26 -10.66 -6.95 8.84
N LEU A 27 -9.64 -7.77 9.10
CA LEU A 27 -9.67 -8.78 10.17
C LEU A 27 -9.85 -8.14 11.55
N SER A 28 -9.13 -7.05 11.83
CA SER A 28 -9.23 -6.31 13.09
C SER A 28 -10.65 -5.80 13.35
N ILE A 29 -11.32 -5.29 12.31
CA ILE A 29 -12.74 -4.89 12.38
C ILE A 29 -13.62 -6.10 12.68
N LEU A 30 -13.44 -7.22 11.95
CA LEU A 30 -14.26 -8.42 12.11
C LEU A 30 -14.11 -9.06 13.50
N THR A 31 -12.92 -8.98 14.11
CA THR A 31 -12.67 -9.52 15.45
C THR A 31 -13.00 -8.52 16.57
N ASN A 32 -13.60 -7.36 16.27
CA ASN A 32 -13.82 -6.25 17.22
C ASN A 32 -12.54 -5.79 17.96
N ASN A 33 -11.36 -6.05 17.40
CA ASN A 33 -10.07 -5.64 17.95
C ASN A 33 -9.59 -4.36 17.25
N PHE A 34 -10.49 -3.40 17.10
CA PHE A 34 -10.20 -2.16 16.41
C PHE A 34 -9.28 -1.27 17.25
N SER A 35 -8.10 -0.96 16.73
CA SER A 35 -7.17 -0.01 17.34
C SER A 35 -7.13 1.29 16.53
N PRO A 36 -7.42 2.46 17.12
CA PRO A 36 -7.27 3.76 16.46
C PRO A 36 -5.85 3.99 15.91
N VAL A 37 -4.84 3.47 16.59
CA VAL A 37 -3.44 3.52 16.12
C VAL A 37 -3.28 2.71 14.83
N GLY A 38 -3.92 1.54 14.76
CA GLY A 38 -3.93 0.71 13.55
C GLY A 38 -4.57 1.41 12.36
N LEU A 39 -5.66 2.16 12.56
CA LEU A 39 -6.30 2.98 11.53
C LEU A 39 -5.37 4.06 10.99
N ILE A 40 -4.65 4.76 11.87
CA ILE A 40 -3.70 5.81 11.49
C ILE A 40 -2.55 5.22 10.66
N LEU A 41 -1.97 4.11 11.13
CA LEU A 41 -0.89 3.42 10.42
C LEU A 41 -1.36 2.87 9.06
N PHE A 42 -2.57 2.31 9.01
CA PHE A 42 -3.20 1.86 7.77
C PHE A 42 -3.35 3.01 6.76
N SER A 43 -3.91 4.13 7.20
CA SER A 43 -4.11 5.32 6.37
C SER A 43 -2.78 5.90 5.88
N LEU A 44 -1.77 5.97 6.74
CA LEU A 44 -0.42 6.44 6.37
C LEU A 44 0.26 5.51 5.36
N ASN A 45 0.13 4.19 5.52
CA ASN A 45 0.69 3.22 4.58
C ASN A 45 0.10 3.39 3.16
N TRP A 46 -1.23 3.55 3.09
CA TRP A 46 -1.90 3.85 1.82
C TRP A 46 -1.51 5.20 1.24
N LEU A 47 -1.42 6.24 2.07
CA LEU A 47 -0.98 7.57 1.63
C LEU A 47 0.44 7.54 1.04
N LEU A 48 1.36 6.85 1.71
CA LEU A 48 2.73 6.66 1.22
C LEU A 48 2.74 5.89 -0.10
N THR A 49 1.96 4.82 -0.20
CA THR A 49 1.86 4.03 -1.44
C THR A 49 1.31 4.87 -2.59
N LEU A 50 0.27 5.68 -2.36
CA LEU A 50 -0.30 6.56 -3.37
C LEU A 50 0.66 7.67 -3.83
N THR A 51 1.45 8.22 -2.90
CA THR A 51 2.28 9.41 -3.17
C THR A 51 3.68 9.08 -3.68
N THR A 52 4.28 7.99 -3.20
CA THR A 52 5.70 7.67 -3.44
C THR A 52 5.92 6.52 -4.42
N ASN A 53 4.90 5.71 -4.69
CA ASN A 53 5.06 4.51 -5.50
C ASN A 53 4.72 4.79 -6.97
N ASP A 54 5.76 4.99 -7.78
CA ASP A 54 5.60 5.26 -9.21
C ASP A 54 4.86 4.14 -9.95
N LEU A 55 5.09 2.88 -9.55
CA LEU A 55 4.46 1.71 -10.16
C LEU A 55 2.95 1.68 -9.87
N PHE A 56 2.56 2.01 -8.64
CA PHE A 56 1.16 2.10 -8.27
C PHE A 56 0.45 3.19 -9.06
N LYS A 57 1.06 4.38 -9.20
CA LYS A 57 0.50 5.46 -10.02
C LYS A 57 0.34 5.05 -11.47
N GLU A 58 1.32 4.35 -12.03
CA GLU A 58 1.25 3.83 -13.40
C GLU A 58 0.06 2.87 -13.58
N TYR A 59 -0.11 1.91 -12.67
CA TYR A 59 -1.26 1.01 -12.70
C TYR A 59 -2.60 1.73 -12.53
N MET A 60 -2.67 2.72 -11.64
CA MET A 60 -3.88 3.53 -11.46
C MET A 60 -4.22 4.30 -12.74
N ASN A 61 -3.25 4.99 -13.35
CA ASN A 61 -3.48 5.72 -14.59
C ASN A 61 -3.97 4.79 -15.71
N GLN A 62 -3.37 3.60 -15.86
CA GLN A 62 -3.85 2.58 -16.82
C GLN A 62 -5.29 2.10 -16.54
N TRP A 63 -5.72 2.12 -15.28
CA TRP A 63 -7.05 1.69 -14.89
C TRP A 63 -8.11 2.78 -15.08
N PHE A 64 -7.77 4.05 -14.81
CA PHE A 64 -8.70 5.18 -14.83
C PHE A 64 -8.70 5.96 -16.15
N GLU A 65 -7.58 6.01 -16.88
CA GLU A 65 -7.45 6.72 -18.15
C GLU A 65 -7.71 5.81 -19.37
N LYS A 66 -8.51 4.76 -19.17
CA LYS A 66 -8.95 3.86 -20.24
C LYS A 66 -10.14 4.43 -21.01
#